data_AF-A0A7R8Z5X5-F1
#
_entry.id   AF-A0A7R8Z5X5-F1
#
_cell.length_a   1.000
_cell.length_b   1.000
_cell.length_c   1.000
_cell.angle_alpha   90.00
_cell.angle_beta   90.00
_cell.angle_gamma   90.00
#
_symmetry.space_group_name_H-M   'P 1'
#
loop_
_entity.id
_entity.type
_entity.pdbx_description
1 polymer ?
#
loop_
_entity_poly.entity_id
_entity_poly.type
_entity_poly.pdbx_seq_one_letter_code
_entity_poly.pdbx_strand_id
1 'polypeptide(L)'
;MEEDVRKDGVILLDSEYLKERKVFGQVVCSFRYGREEDEVMGLNFQKDLYLASEQVYPPPEKRHENLTKLQERLMKKLGPNAFPFTFVLPANAPASVTLQPGQDDLGDPCGVQYYVKMFAGESDTDRSHKRSSVNLGIRKIQFAPSKQGRQPCTVVRKDFLLSPGELELEVTLDKQLYHHGEKIAVNICIRNNSNKVVKKIKAMVQQGVDVVLFQNGQYRSAVASLETQEGCPIQPGSSLQKVMYLTPTLESNKDRRGIALDGQLKHQDTNLASSTL
;
A
#
# COMPACT_ATOMS: atom_id res chain seq x y z
N MET A 1 4.22 -19.23 5.18
CA MET A 1 4.91 -19.45 3.89
C MET A 1 4.44 -18.34 3.00
N GLU A 2 5.24 -17.27 2.87
CA GLU A 2 5.01 -16.30 1.79
C GLU A 2 5.24 -17.06 0.49
N GLU A 3 4.18 -17.23 -0.30
CA GLU A 3 4.34 -17.73 -1.66
C GLU A 3 5.10 -16.68 -2.46
N ASP A 4 6.17 -17.10 -3.12
CA ASP A 4 6.87 -16.29 -4.11
C ASP A 4 5.84 -15.73 -5.11
N VAL A 5 5.70 -14.41 -5.17
CA VAL A 5 4.71 -13.78 -6.03
C VAL A 5 5.20 -13.85 -7.47
N ARG A 6 4.69 -14.85 -8.21
CA ARG A 6 4.99 -15.07 -9.62
C ARG A 6 4.14 -14.17 -10.52
N LYS A 7 4.74 -13.65 -11.58
CA LYS A 7 4.10 -12.87 -12.64
C LYS A 7 4.34 -13.55 -13.97
N ASP A 8 3.30 -14.20 -14.47
CA ASP A 8 3.33 -14.97 -15.71
C ASP A 8 2.72 -14.18 -16.86
N GLY A 9 3.32 -14.27 -18.04
CA GLY A 9 2.78 -13.69 -19.26
C GLY A 9 3.39 -14.28 -20.52
N VAL A 10 2.93 -13.77 -21.65
CA VAL A 10 3.43 -14.10 -22.99
C VAL A 10 3.59 -12.80 -23.76
N ILE A 11 4.70 -12.66 -24.47
CA ILE A 11 4.95 -11.54 -25.39
C ILE A 11 4.84 -12.03 -26.83
N LEU A 12 4.14 -11.28 -27.67
CA LEU A 12 4.10 -11.50 -29.11
C LEU A 12 5.16 -10.63 -29.76
N LEU A 13 5.99 -11.24 -30.58
CA LEU A 13 7.11 -10.60 -31.22
C LEU A 13 6.96 -10.52 -32.74
N ASP A 14 7.44 -9.43 -33.32
CA ASP A 14 7.53 -9.30 -34.77
C ASP A 14 8.91 -9.77 -35.24
N SER A 15 8.94 -10.88 -35.98
CA SER A 15 10.15 -11.50 -36.51
C SER A 15 10.89 -10.59 -37.50
N GLU A 16 10.18 -9.72 -38.24
CA GLU A 16 10.82 -8.80 -39.20
C GLU A 16 11.56 -7.66 -38.48
N TYR A 17 11.03 -7.24 -37.34
CA TYR A 17 11.63 -6.19 -36.51
C TYR A 17 12.84 -6.69 -35.71
N LEU A 18 12.83 -7.96 -35.31
CA LEU A 18 13.79 -8.48 -34.33
C LEU A 18 15.18 -8.78 -34.89
N LYS A 19 15.34 -9.20 -36.15
CA LYS A 19 16.65 -9.46 -36.79
C LYS A 19 17.72 -10.00 -35.81
N GLU A 20 18.68 -9.18 -35.38
CA GLU A 20 19.77 -9.54 -34.44
C GLU A 20 19.56 -9.04 -33.00
N ARG A 21 18.42 -8.42 -32.71
CA ARG A 21 18.08 -7.81 -31.41
C ARG A 21 17.56 -8.84 -30.44
N LYS A 22 17.89 -8.64 -29.17
CA LYS A 22 17.37 -9.43 -28.05
C LYS A 22 16.22 -8.66 -27.41
N VAL A 23 15.30 -9.40 -26.80
CA VAL A 23 14.20 -8.85 -26.00
C VAL A 23 14.42 -9.21 -24.56
N PHE A 24 14.40 -8.18 -23.72
CA PHE A 24 14.52 -8.29 -22.28
C PHE A 24 13.21 -7.88 -21.62
N GLY A 25 12.91 -8.53 -20.51
CA GLY A 25 11.78 -8.20 -19.67
C GLY A 25 12.24 -7.93 -18.25
N GLN A 26 11.67 -6.89 -17.65
CA GLN A 26 12.04 -6.40 -16.33
C GLN A 26 10.79 -6.12 -15.50
N VAL A 27 10.85 -6.47 -14.21
CA VAL A 27 9.89 -5.97 -13.22
C VAL A 27 10.55 -4.81 -12.50
N VAL A 28 10.00 -3.62 -12.70
CA VAL A 28 10.50 -2.40 -12.11
C VAL A 28 9.55 -1.94 -11.03
N CYS A 29 10.10 -1.69 -9.84
CA CYS A 29 9.43 -1.06 -8.73
C CYS A 29 9.93 0.38 -8.64
N SER A 30 9.06 1.33 -8.97
CA SER A 30 9.38 2.74 -9.00
C SER A 30 8.86 3.42 -7.76
N PHE A 31 9.78 4.10 -7.07
CA PHE A 31 9.51 4.90 -5.88
C PHE A 31 9.58 6.36 -6.29
N ARG A 32 8.43 7.01 -6.40
CA ARG A 32 8.35 8.46 -6.56
C ARG A 32 8.22 9.09 -5.18
N TYR A 33 9.11 10.02 -4.86
CA TYR A 33 9.03 10.90 -3.72
C TYR A 33 8.88 12.34 -4.20
N GLY A 34 8.34 13.24 -3.37
CA GLY A 34 8.14 14.63 -3.80
C GLY A 34 7.11 14.80 -4.93
N ARG A 35 7.03 16.03 -5.45
CA ARG A 35 6.19 16.38 -6.60
C ARG A 35 7.03 16.38 -7.85
N GLU A 36 6.42 16.00 -8.97
CA GLU A 36 7.07 16.08 -10.28
C GLU A 36 7.47 17.53 -10.62
N GLU A 37 6.69 18.52 -10.20
CA GLU A 37 7.00 19.94 -10.40
C GLU A 37 8.25 20.42 -9.66
N ASP A 38 8.60 19.77 -8.54
CA ASP A 38 9.79 20.11 -7.75
C ASP A 38 11.07 19.54 -8.42
N GLU A 39 10.94 18.67 -9.44
CA GLU A 39 12.06 18.10 -10.20
C GLU A 39 12.67 19.14 -11.15
N VAL A 40 13.66 19.89 -10.66
CA VAL A 40 14.38 20.92 -11.44
C VAL A 40 15.87 20.63 -11.53
N MET A 41 16.51 21.14 -12.60
CA MET A 41 17.96 21.11 -12.82
C MET A 41 18.61 19.71 -12.74
N GLY A 42 17.88 18.65 -13.10
CA GLY A 42 18.38 17.27 -13.10
C GLY A 42 18.20 16.52 -11.77
N LEU A 43 17.54 17.12 -10.78
CA LEU A 43 17.02 16.40 -9.62
C LEU A 43 15.81 15.58 -10.06
N ASN A 44 15.90 14.26 -9.92
CA ASN A 44 14.79 13.35 -10.17
C ASN A 44 14.39 12.72 -8.84
N PHE A 45 13.12 12.88 -8.47
CA PHE A 45 12.58 12.31 -7.25
C PHE A 45 11.94 10.94 -7.47
N GLN A 46 12.28 10.29 -8.58
CA GLN A 46 11.94 8.91 -8.87
C GLN A 46 13.18 8.01 -8.76
N LYS A 47 13.04 6.90 -8.02
CA LYS A 47 14.04 5.84 -7.94
C LYS A 47 13.44 4.52 -8.41
N ASP A 48 14.01 3.99 -9.47
CA ASP A 48 13.61 2.69 -10.02
C ASP A 48 14.48 1.58 -9.43
N LEU A 49 13.84 0.57 -8.87
CA LEU A 49 14.45 -0.68 -8.42
C LEU A 49 14.06 -1.81 -9.39
N TYR A 50 15.05 -2.40 -10.03
CA TYR A 50 14.87 -3.56 -10.90
C TYR A 50 14.81 -4.82 -10.03
N LEU A 51 13.61 -5.37 -9.84
CA LEU A 51 13.38 -6.51 -8.97
C LEU A 51 13.65 -7.84 -9.67
N ALA A 52 13.47 -7.87 -10.98
CA ALA A 52 13.78 -9.01 -11.84
C ALA A 52 14.15 -8.50 -13.23
N SER A 53 15.09 -9.19 -13.89
CA SER A 53 15.53 -8.92 -15.26
C SER A 53 15.84 -10.26 -15.94
N GLU A 54 15.19 -10.55 -17.06
CA GLU A 54 15.42 -11.77 -17.83
C GLU A 54 15.41 -11.51 -19.34
N GLN A 55 16.21 -12.28 -20.07
CA GLN A 55 16.12 -12.36 -21.53
C GLN A 55 14.92 -13.23 -21.92
N VAL A 56 13.98 -12.64 -22.67
CA VAL A 56 12.78 -13.31 -23.18
C VAL A 56 13.02 -13.88 -24.57
N TYR A 57 13.77 -13.15 -25.42
CA TYR A 57 14.16 -13.58 -26.75
C TYR A 57 15.62 -13.19 -27.07
N PRO A 58 16.42 -14.05 -27.72
CA PRO A 58 16.16 -15.48 -27.94
C PRO A 58 16.02 -16.22 -26.61
N PRO A 59 15.21 -17.29 -26.53
CA PRO A 59 14.99 -18.00 -25.27
C PRO A 59 16.30 -18.62 -24.77
N PRO A 60 16.65 -18.48 -23.47
CA PRO A 60 17.87 -19.07 -22.92
C PRO A 60 17.80 -20.60 -22.90
N GLU A 61 18.95 -21.26 -23.09
CA GLU A 61 19.06 -22.74 -23.19
C GLU A 61 18.54 -23.50 -21.95
N LYS A 62 18.53 -22.87 -20.77
CA LYS A 62 18.14 -23.48 -19.48
C LYS A 62 16.77 -23.03 -18.99
N ARG A 63 15.83 -22.66 -19.88
CA ARG A 63 14.50 -22.26 -19.44
C ARG A 63 13.68 -23.48 -19.02
N HIS A 64 13.45 -23.64 -17.71
CA HIS A 64 12.63 -24.73 -17.18
C HIS A 64 11.18 -24.62 -17.69
N GLU A 65 10.68 -25.73 -18.25
CA GLU A 65 9.43 -25.90 -18.99
C GLU A 65 8.15 -25.89 -18.11
N ASN A 66 8.19 -25.31 -16.91
CA ASN A 66 7.00 -25.26 -16.04
C ASN A 66 6.08 -24.11 -16.43
N LEU A 67 5.53 -24.20 -17.63
CA LEU A 67 4.58 -23.24 -18.16
C LEU A 67 3.26 -23.31 -17.42
N THR A 68 2.65 -22.15 -17.20
CA THR A 68 1.30 -22.09 -16.65
C THR A 68 0.27 -22.47 -17.71
N LYS A 69 -0.89 -22.97 -17.27
CA LYS A 69 -2.06 -23.23 -18.14
C LYS A 69 -2.45 -22.00 -18.98
N LEU A 70 -2.20 -20.79 -18.46
CA LEU A 70 -2.42 -19.53 -19.17
C LEU A 70 -1.44 -19.39 -20.35
N GLN A 71 -0.14 -19.55 -20.09
CA GLN A 71 0.89 -19.44 -21.12
C GLN A 71 0.69 -20.48 -22.22
N GLU A 72 0.41 -21.74 -21.88
CA GLU A 72 0.13 -22.79 -22.87
C GLU A 72 -1.02 -22.42 -23.82
N ARG A 73 -2.12 -21.89 -23.27
CA ARG A 73 -3.29 -21.46 -24.06
C ARG A 73 -2.97 -20.26 -24.93
N LEU A 74 -2.24 -19.28 -24.40
CA LEU A 74 -1.87 -18.07 -25.14
C LEU A 74 -0.91 -18.38 -26.28
N MET A 75 0.09 -19.23 -26.07
CA MET A 75 1.02 -19.64 -27.13
C MET A 75 0.30 -20.38 -28.25
N LYS A 76 -0.59 -21.33 -27.92
CA LYS A 76 -1.43 -22.02 -28.93
C LYS A 76 -2.30 -21.06 -29.75
N LYS A 77 -2.75 -19.97 -29.14
CA LYS A 77 -3.61 -18.96 -29.79
C LYS A 77 -2.83 -17.93 -30.62
N LEU A 78 -1.67 -17.49 -30.13
CA LEU A 78 -0.89 -16.40 -30.70
C LEU A 78 0.13 -16.87 -31.76
N GLY A 79 0.41 -18.17 -31.81
CA GLY A 79 1.28 -18.77 -32.83
C GLY A 79 2.77 -18.81 -32.44
N PRO A 80 3.65 -19.08 -33.40
CA PRO A 80 5.07 -19.39 -33.14
C PRO A 80 5.90 -18.20 -32.63
N ASN A 81 5.43 -16.97 -32.86
CA ASN A 81 6.13 -15.76 -32.40
C ASN A 81 5.77 -15.34 -30.97
N ALA A 82 5.10 -16.22 -30.22
CA ALA A 82 4.67 -15.97 -28.86
C ALA A 82 5.66 -16.61 -27.87
N PHE A 83 6.32 -15.78 -27.07
CA PHE A 83 7.34 -16.22 -26.11
C PHE A 83 6.87 -16.02 -24.68
N PRO A 84 6.90 -17.05 -23.81
CA PRO A 84 6.48 -16.92 -22.43
C PRO A 84 7.53 -16.19 -21.60
N PHE A 85 7.11 -15.56 -20.51
CA PHE A 85 7.98 -15.04 -19.46
C PHE A 85 7.32 -15.25 -18.09
N THR A 86 8.17 -15.44 -17.07
CA THR A 86 7.74 -15.58 -15.68
C THR A 86 8.73 -14.83 -14.80
N PHE A 87 8.26 -13.86 -14.04
CA PHE A 87 9.08 -13.14 -13.07
C PHE A 87 8.70 -13.53 -11.65
N VAL A 88 9.71 -13.72 -10.79
CA VAL A 88 9.52 -13.93 -9.36
C VAL A 88 9.85 -12.65 -8.63
N LEU A 89 8.89 -12.05 -7.93
CA LEU A 89 9.16 -10.88 -7.11
C LEU A 89 9.74 -11.31 -5.75
N PRO A 90 10.72 -10.57 -5.22
CA PRO A 90 11.18 -10.77 -3.84
C PRO A 90 10.04 -10.64 -2.83
N ALA A 91 10.05 -11.50 -1.81
CA ALA A 91 9.04 -11.49 -0.74
C ALA A 91 8.97 -10.11 -0.05
N ASN A 92 10.13 -9.54 0.25
CA ASN A 92 10.31 -8.23 0.89
C ASN A 92 9.99 -7.01 -0.01
N ALA A 93 9.54 -7.21 -1.25
CA ALA A 93 9.15 -6.09 -2.11
C ALA A 93 7.95 -5.34 -1.50
N PRO A 94 7.93 -4.00 -1.45
CA PRO A 94 6.84 -3.28 -0.79
C PRO A 94 5.51 -3.40 -1.55
N ALA A 95 4.38 -3.26 -0.87
CA ALA A 95 3.09 -3.18 -1.53
C ALA A 95 2.97 -1.91 -2.39
N SER A 96 2.09 -1.93 -3.39
CA SER A 96 1.77 -0.74 -4.19
C SER A 96 0.91 0.21 -3.36
N VAL A 97 1.50 1.33 -2.93
CA VAL A 97 0.87 2.34 -2.07
C VAL A 97 1.22 3.72 -2.60
N THR A 98 0.24 4.62 -2.66
CA THR A 98 0.44 6.00 -3.10
C THR A 98 -0.12 6.98 -2.09
N LEU A 99 0.50 8.14 -1.95
CA LEU A 99 -0.02 9.25 -1.17
C LEU A 99 -0.98 10.06 -2.03
N GLN A 100 -2.13 10.37 -1.45
CA GLN A 100 -3.15 11.19 -2.10
C GLN A 100 -2.57 12.59 -2.39
N PRO A 101 -2.55 13.02 -3.66
CA PRO A 101 -2.05 14.34 -4.03
C PRO A 101 -2.97 15.44 -3.51
N GLY A 102 -2.45 16.67 -3.44
CA GLY A 102 -3.29 17.85 -3.27
C GLY A 102 -4.14 18.11 -4.51
N GLN A 103 -5.21 18.90 -4.39
CA GLN A 103 -6.07 19.24 -5.53
C GLN A 103 -5.31 20.00 -6.63
N ASP A 104 -4.28 20.77 -6.26
CA ASP A 104 -3.46 21.55 -7.18
C ASP A 104 -2.15 20.83 -7.59
N ASP A 105 -1.87 19.65 -7.05
CA ASP A 105 -0.63 18.93 -7.37
C ASP A 105 -0.79 18.24 -8.74
N LEU A 106 0.00 18.63 -9.75
CA LEU A 106 0.05 17.98 -11.06
C LEU A 106 1.11 16.87 -11.09
N GLY A 107 0.87 15.86 -11.92
CA GLY A 107 1.81 14.76 -12.17
C GLY A 107 1.48 13.46 -11.45
N ASP A 108 2.44 12.55 -11.47
CA ASP A 108 2.28 11.23 -10.84
C ASP A 108 2.34 11.32 -9.31
N PRO A 109 1.47 10.59 -8.57
CA PRO A 109 1.44 10.65 -7.12
C PRO A 109 2.71 10.05 -6.51
N CYS A 110 3.15 10.63 -5.40
CA CYS A 110 4.21 10.08 -4.55
C CYS A 110 3.82 8.68 -4.06
N GLY A 111 4.71 7.70 -4.19
CA GLY A 111 4.43 6.34 -3.78
C GLY A 111 5.23 5.27 -4.49
N VAL A 112 4.78 4.04 -4.30
CA VAL A 112 5.35 2.81 -4.86
C VAL A 112 4.45 2.32 -5.99
N GLN A 113 4.98 2.33 -7.21
CA GLN A 113 4.32 1.80 -8.39
C GLN A 113 5.13 0.67 -9.00
N TYR A 114 4.47 -0.25 -9.68
CA TYR A 114 5.13 -1.36 -10.36
C TYR A 114 4.77 -1.36 -11.83
N TYR A 115 5.74 -1.66 -12.68
CA TYR A 115 5.49 -1.95 -14.08
C TYR A 115 6.36 -3.09 -14.58
N VAL A 116 5.78 -3.89 -15.47
CA VAL A 116 6.52 -4.83 -16.30
C VAL A 116 6.95 -4.09 -17.55
N LYS A 117 8.26 -3.99 -17.75
CA LYS A 117 8.88 -3.36 -18.90
C LYS A 117 9.43 -4.44 -19.82
N MET A 118 9.06 -4.39 -21.09
CA MET A 118 9.61 -5.23 -22.13
C MET A 118 10.31 -4.33 -23.14
N PHE A 119 11.54 -4.64 -23.53
CA PHE A 119 12.26 -3.83 -24.50
C PHE A 119 13.20 -4.65 -25.38
N ALA A 120 13.43 -4.18 -26.61
CA ALA A 120 14.45 -4.72 -27.49
C ALA A 120 15.77 -3.95 -27.36
N GLY A 121 16.89 -4.65 -27.22
CA GLY A 121 18.25 -4.11 -27.05
C GLY A 121 19.34 -5.18 -27.21
N GLU A 122 20.60 -4.81 -26.97
CA GLU A 122 21.73 -5.76 -27.02
C GLU A 122 22.01 -6.43 -25.67
N SER A 123 21.77 -5.69 -24.58
CA SER A 123 21.94 -6.11 -23.18
C SER A 123 20.72 -5.70 -22.35
N ASP A 124 20.54 -6.36 -21.21
CA ASP A 124 19.54 -6.06 -20.19
C ASP A 124 19.78 -4.72 -19.47
N THR A 125 20.99 -4.17 -19.56
CA THR A 125 21.36 -2.85 -19.02
C THR A 125 21.18 -1.71 -20.03
N ASP A 126 20.80 -2.04 -21.26
CA ASP A 126 20.76 -1.07 -22.35
C ASP A 126 19.65 -0.03 -22.16
N ARG A 127 19.93 1.20 -22.59
CA ARG A 127 18.98 2.30 -22.45
C ARG A 127 17.84 2.11 -23.45
N SER A 128 16.76 1.48 -22.98
CA SER A 128 15.58 1.20 -23.79
C SER A 128 15.05 2.42 -24.55
N HIS A 129 14.82 2.27 -25.86
CA HIS A 129 14.16 3.30 -26.66
C HIS A 129 12.63 3.22 -26.54
N LYS A 130 11.97 4.38 -26.40
CA LYS A 130 10.49 4.47 -26.28
C LYS A 130 9.73 3.72 -27.38
N ARG A 131 10.28 3.64 -28.59
CA ARG A 131 9.68 2.95 -29.75
C ARG A 131 9.81 1.42 -29.70
N SER A 132 10.79 0.91 -28.97
CA SER A 132 11.06 -0.53 -28.83
C SER A 132 10.76 -1.05 -27.44
N SER A 133 10.04 -0.28 -26.62
CA SER A 133 9.70 -0.61 -25.24
C SER A 133 8.19 -0.56 -24.99
N VAL A 134 7.68 -1.53 -24.24
CA VAL A 134 6.30 -1.56 -23.76
C VAL A 134 6.30 -1.65 -22.24
N ASN A 135 5.50 -0.82 -21.58
CA ASN A 135 5.33 -0.81 -20.13
C ASN A 135 3.90 -1.18 -19.76
N LEU A 136 3.75 -2.11 -18.82
CA LEU A 136 2.46 -2.52 -18.26
C LEU A 136 2.47 -2.29 -16.75
N GLY A 137 1.64 -1.35 -16.28
CA GLY A 137 1.45 -1.13 -14.85
C GLY A 137 0.81 -2.35 -14.17
N ILE A 138 1.39 -2.78 -13.06
CA ILE A 138 0.89 -3.87 -12.21
C ILE A 138 0.79 -3.41 -10.76
N ARG A 139 0.09 -4.19 -9.91
CA ARG A 139 0.01 -3.93 -8.47
C ARG A 139 0.50 -5.14 -7.67
N LYS A 140 1.25 -4.87 -6.60
CA LYS A 140 1.48 -5.80 -5.50
C LYS A 140 0.53 -5.41 -4.38
N ILE A 141 -0.52 -6.20 -4.20
CA ILE A 141 -1.49 -6.03 -3.12
C ILE A 141 -1.19 -7.02 -2.00
N GLN A 142 -1.46 -6.60 -0.76
CA GLN A 142 -1.33 -7.47 0.41
C GLN A 142 -2.72 -7.92 0.86
N PHE A 143 -2.87 -9.21 1.10
CA PHE A 143 -4.09 -9.76 1.65
C PHE A 143 -3.99 -9.92 3.16
N ALA A 144 -5.12 -9.73 3.82
CA ALA A 144 -5.29 -10.00 5.23
C ALA A 144 -4.94 -11.47 5.56
N PRO A 145 -4.18 -11.75 6.63
CA PRO A 145 -3.93 -13.11 7.08
C PRO A 145 -5.23 -13.82 7.46
N SER A 146 -5.30 -15.12 7.21
CA SER A 146 -6.49 -15.95 7.47
C SER A 146 -6.76 -16.18 8.97
N LYS A 147 -5.73 -16.06 9.81
CA LYS A 147 -5.87 -16.22 11.26
C LYS A 147 -6.25 -14.89 11.90
N GLN A 148 -7.46 -14.84 12.47
CA GLN A 148 -7.83 -13.76 13.37
C GLN A 148 -6.97 -13.88 14.63
N GLY A 149 -6.27 -12.79 15.00
CA GLY A 149 -5.54 -12.77 16.26
C GLY A 149 -6.40 -12.28 17.42
N ARG A 150 -5.73 -11.98 18.54
CA ARG A 150 -6.41 -11.66 19.80
C ARG A 150 -7.05 -10.28 19.75
N GLN A 151 -8.15 -10.15 20.47
CA GLN A 151 -8.83 -8.89 20.68
C GLN A 151 -7.86 -7.84 21.25
N PRO A 152 -7.63 -6.71 20.56
CA PRO A 152 -6.80 -5.64 21.10
C PRO A 152 -7.46 -5.01 22.32
N CYS A 153 -6.72 -4.94 23.43
CA CYS A 153 -7.12 -4.30 24.67
C CYS A 153 -5.94 -3.51 25.24
N THR A 154 -6.19 -2.29 25.72
CA THR A 154 -5.21 -1.46 26.40
C THR A 154 -5.86 -0.73 27.57
N VAL A 155 -5.09 -0.54 28.66
CA VAL A 155 -5.50 0.22 29.84
C VAL A 155 -4.46 1.30 30.08
N VAL A 156 -4.92 2.54 30.18
CA VAL A 156 -4.09 3.71 30.47
C VAL A 156 -4.60 4.35 31.75
N ARG A 157 -3.68 4.60 32.69
CA ARG A 157 -3.94 5.35 33.91
C ARG A 157 -3.25 6.69 33.83
N LYS A 158 -3.95 7.74 34.25
CA LYS A 158 -3.43 9.11 34.27
C LYS A 158 -3.62 9.73 35.65
N ASP A 159 -2.49 10.08 36.24
CA ASP A 159 -2.42 10.95 37.41
C ASP A 159 -2.45 12.41 36.99
N PHE A 160 -3.01 13.26 37.86
CA PHE A 160 -2.99 14.70 37.67
C PHE A 160 -2.17 15.35 38.79
N LEU A 161 -1.33 16.32 38.43
CA LEU A 161 -0.59 17.11 39.41
C LEU A 161 -1.56 17.71 40.44
N LEU A 162 -1.25 17.51 41.72
CA LEU A 162 -2.03 18.01 42.86
C LEU A 162 -3.48 17.47 42.92
N SER A 163 -3.78 16.32 42.29
CA SER A 163 -5.02 15.57 42.48
C SER A 163 -4.75 14.26 43.19
N PRO A 164 -5.43 13.95 44.31
CA PRO A 164 -5.50 12.58 44.78
C PRO A 164 -6.28 11.73 43.77
N GLY A 165 -5.80 10.50 43.52
CA GLY A 165 -6.42 9.52 42.64
C GLY A 165 -6.14 9.72 41.14
N GLU A 166 -6.56 8.73 40.36
CA GLU A 166 -6.22 8.57 38.95
C GLU A 166 -7.45 8.45 38.05
N LEU A 167 -7.30 8.78 36.77
CA LEU A 167 -8.28 8.47 35.73
C LEU A 167 -7.80 7.23 34.96
N GLU A 168 -8.58 6.15 35.03
CA GLU A 168 -8.33 4.92 34.29
C GLU A 168 -9.22 4.89 33.03
N LEU A 169 -8.61 4.60 31.89
CA LEU A 169 -9.25 4.41 30.60
C LEU A 169 -8.84 3.05 30.04
N GLU A 170 -9.81 2.15 29.93
CA GLU A 170 -9.68 0.86 29.26
C GLU A 170 -10.38 0.94 27.89
N VAL A 171 -9.67 0.51 26.84
CA VAL A 171 -10.17 0.47 25.47
C VAL A 171 -9.97 -0.90 24.87
N THR A 172 -11.04 -1.48 24.33
CA THR A 172 -11.05 -2.80 23.70
C THR A 172 -11.74 -2.75 22.34
N LEU A 173 -11.07 -3.19 21.29
CA LEU A 173 -11.65 -3.31 19.93
C LEU A 173 -12.38 -4.64 19.78
N ASP A 174 -13.37 -4.78 18.90
CA ASP A 174 -14.02 -6.08 18.67
C ASP A 174 -13.14 -7.09 17.91
N LYS A 175 -12.24 -6.61 17.04
CA LYS A 175 -11.36 -7.43 16.22
C LYS A 175 -9.97 -6.82 16.13
N GLN A 176 -8.98 -7.65 15.79
CA GLN A 176 -7.64 -7.16 15.45
C GLN A 176 -7.53 -6.73 13.98
N LEU A 177 -8.29 -7.40 13.11
CA LEU A 177 -8.23 -7.24 11.67
C LEU A 177 -9.60 -6.83 11.16
N TYR A 178 -9.63 -5.79 10.34
CA TYR A 178 -10.83 -5.27 9.70
C TYR A 178 -10.65 -5.24 8.19
N HIS A 179 -11.74 -5.46 7.47
CA HIS A 179 -11.77 -5.22 6.04
C HIS A 179 -12.21 -3.79 5.73
N HIS A 180 -11.85 -3.31 4.53
CA HIS A 180 -12.28 -1.99 4.07
C HIS A 180 -13.81 -1.85 4.09
N GLY A 181 -14.30 -0.74 4.64
CA GLY A 181 -15.74 -0.48 4.80
C GLY A 181 -16.38 -1.10 6.04
N GLU A 182 -15.66 -1.92 6.81
CA GLU A 182 -16.18 -2.52 8.04
C GLU A 182 -16.28 -1.49 9.18
N LYS A 183 -17.31 -1.64 10.04
CA LYS A 183 -17.47 -0.84 11.26
C LYS A 183 -16.55 -1.37 12.36
N ILE A 184 -15.73 -0.48 12.92
CA ILE A 184 -14.88 -0.75 14.06
C ILE A 184 -15.67 -0.43 15.34
N ALA A 185 -15.87 -1.42 16.22
CA ALA A 185 -16.49 -1.20 17.52
C ALA A 185 -15.40 -0.97 18.58
N VAL A 186 -15.40 0.22 19.17
CA VAL A 186 -14.47 0.66 20.21
C VAL A 186 -15.20 0.64 21.54
N ASN A 187 -14.95 -0.38 22.36
CA ASN A 187 -15.46 -0.47 23.72
C ASN A 187 -14.58 0.37 24.64
N ILE A 188 -15.19 1.30 25.36
CA ILE A 188 -14.54 2.28 26.23
C ILE A 188 -15.08 2.09 27.64
N CYS A 189 -14.19 1.86 28.59
CA CYS A 189 -14.49 1.78 30.02
C CYS A 189 -13.65 2.82 30.75
N ILE A 190 -14.29 3.81 31.35
CA ILE A 190 -13.65 4.89 32.10
C ILE A 190 -13.97 4.72 33.57
N ARG A 191 -12.95 4.73 34.43
CA ARG A 191 -13.10 4.77 35.89
C ARG A 191 -12.43 6.04 36.41
N ASN A 192 -13.24 7.00 36.85
CA ASN A 192 -12.74 8.29 37.31
C ASN A 192 -12.57 8.30 38.82
N ASN A 193 -11.40 7.86 39.30
CA ASN A 193 -11.04 7.96 40.72
C ASN A 193 -10.30 9.27 41.05
N SER A 194 -10.19 10.19 40.08
CA SER A 194 -9.56 11.49 40.24
C SER A 194 -10.55 12.56 40.72
N ASN A 195 -10.03 13.76 41.06
CA ASN A 195 -10.87 14.93 41.34
C ASN A 195 -11.23 15.75 40.08
N LYS A 196 -10.92 15.27 38.87
CA LYS A 196 -11.19 15.95 37.60
C LYS A 196 -12.51 15.47 36.98
N VAL A 197 -13.02 16.26 36.03
CA VAL A 197 -14.25 15.97 35.30
C VAL A 197 -13.92 15.66 33.84
N VAL A 198 -14.42 14.54 33.32
CA VAL A 198 -14.32 14.21 31.88
C VAL A 198 -15.49 14.84 31.14
N LYS A 199 -15.24 15.86 30.32
CA LYS A 199 -16.29 16.63 29.63
C LYS A 199 -16.85 15.97 28.37
N LYS A 200 -16.02 15.22 27.66
CA LYS A 200 -16.34 14.60 26.37
C LYS A 200 -15.38 13.46 26.07
N ILE A 201 -15.79 12.59 25.14
CA ILE A 201 -15.00 11.46 24.67
C ILE A 201 -14.85 11.58 23.16
N LYS A 202 -13.61 11.45 22.66
CA LYS A 202 -13.31 11.49 21.23
C LYS A 202 -12.51 10.24 20.85
N ALA A 203 -13.01 9.50 19.88
CA ALA A 203 -12.33 8.39 19.25
C ALA A 203 -11.83 8.81 17.85
N MET A 204 -10.69 8.28 17.43
CA MET A 204 -10.13 8.53 16.11
C MET A 204 -9.37 7.30 15.59
N VAL A 205 -9.52 7.01 14.31
CA VAL A 205 -8.68 6.07 13.57
C VAL A 205 -7.58 6.89 12.91
N GLN A 206 -6.32 6.61 13.22
CA GLN A 206 -5.17 7.31 12.65
C GLN A 206 -4.40 6.37 11.73
N GLN A 207 -4.15 6.83 10.50
CA GLN A 207 -3.22 6.20 9.58
C GLN A 207 -1.83 6.76 9.86
N GLY A 208 -0.90 5.89 10.22
CA GLY A 208 0.52 6.19 10.32
C GLY A 208 1.22 5.75 9.05
N VAL A 209 1.98 6.66 8.43
CA VAL A 209 2.80 6.38 7.25
C VAL A 209 4.25 6.64 7.63
N ASP A 210 5.12 5.66 7.39
CA ASP A 210 6.56 5.80 7.59
C ASP A 210 7.29 5.58 6.25
N VAL A 211 7.89 6.65 5.73
CA VAL A 211 8.65 6.64 4.48
C VAL A 211 10.13 6.43 4.80
N VAL A 212 10.56 5.17 4.77
CA VAL A 212 11.89 4.70 5.23
C VAL A 212 13.07 5.23 4.38
N LEU A 213 12.81 5.80 3.20
CA LEU A 213 13.85 6.33 2.32
C LEU A 213 14.48 7.64 2.83
N PHE A 214 13.85 8.35 3.78
CA PHE A 214 14.30 9.67 4.27
C PHE A 214 14.32 9.77 5.80
N GLN A 215 15.21 10.61 6.32
CA GLN A 215 15.14 11.08 7.70
C GLN A 215 13.89 11.97 7.84
N ASN A 216 13.04 11.72 8.84
CA ASN A 216 11.77 12.40 9.14
C ASN A 216 10.56 12.08 8.24
N GLY A 217 10.51 10.90 7.60
CA GLY A 217 9.40 10.46 6.74
C GLY A 217 8.11 9.99 7.45
N GLN A 218 7.86 10.41 8.70
CA GLN A 218 6.74 9.91 9.51
C GLN A 218 5.56 10.87 9.52
N TYR A 219 4.42 10.41 9.01
CA TYR A 219 3.18 11.17 8.92
C TYR A 219 2.05 10.45 9.68
N ARG A 220 1.19 11.22 10.34
CA ARG A 220 -0.01 10.69 11.01
C ARG A 220 -1.23 11.50 10.61
N SER A 221 -2.24 10.82 10.08
CA SER A 221 -3.48 11.43 9.59
C SER A 221 -4.69 10.72 10.19
N ALA A 222 -5.58 11.45 10.86
CA ALA A 222 -6.81 10.87 11.41
C ALA A 222 -7.83 10.59 10.30
N VAL A 223 -8.00 9.35 9.84
CA VAL A 223 -8.88 8.96 8.71
C VAL A 223 -10.35 8.77 9.10
N ALA A 224 -10.66 8.66 10.39
CA ALA A 224 -12.01 8.74 10.91
C ALA A 224 -11.96 9.32 12.33
N SER A 225 -12.97 10.09 12.72
CA SER A 225 -13.09 10.57 14.09
C SER A 225 -14.55 10.75 14.48
N LEU A 226 -14.86 10.45 15.73
CA LEU A 226 -16.16 10.65 16.32
C LEU A 226 -15.98 11.25 17.71
N GLU A 227 -16.78 12.27 18.04
CA GLU A 227 -16.81 12.91 19.34
C GLU A 227 -18.21 12.79 19.94
N THR A 228 -18.31 12.51 21.24
CA THR A 228 -19.58 12.36 21.95
C THR A 228 -19.52 12.98 23.34
N GLN A 229 -20.63 13.54 23.78
CA GLN A 229 -20.87 14.04 25.14
C GLN A 229 -21.88 13.19 25.91
N GLU A 230 -22.47 12.17 25.28
CA GLU A 230 -23.42 11.28 25.95
C GLU A 230 -22.69 10.41 26.98
N GLY A 231 -23.18 10.43 28.22
CA GLY A 231 -22.52 9.85 29.40
C GLY A 231 -21.51 10.80 30.07
N CYS A 232 -21.30 12.00 29.52
CA CYS A 232 -20.49 13.05 30.11
C CYS A 232 -21.39 14.18 30.68
N PRO A 233 -20.91 14.96 31.66
CA PRO A 233 -19.62 14.86 32.30
C PRO A 233 -19.49 13.63 33.23
N ILE A 234 -18.37 12.91 33.16
CA ILE A 234 -18.05 11.85 34.13
C ILE A 234 -17.47 12.52 35.37
N GLN A 235 -18.24 12.49 36.45
CA GLN A 235 -17.88 13.12 37.73
C GLN A 235 -16.80 12.31 38.49
N PRO A 236 -16.07 12.94 39.43
CA PRO A 236 -15.23 12.23 40.38
C PRO A 236 -15.96 11.08 41.07
N GLY A 237 -15.31 9.92 41.18
CA GLY A 237 -15.85 8.69 41.76
C GLY A 237 -16.81 7.91 40.87
N SER A 238 -17.11 8.38 39.64
CA SER A 238 -18.04 7.72 38.71
C SER A 238 -17.30 6.92 37.63
N SER A 239 -18.01 5.97 37.01
CA SER A 239 -17.53 5.22 35.86
C SER A 239 -18.50 5.29 34.68
N LEU A 240 -17.98 5.04 33.47
CA LEU A 240 -18.77 4.97 32.24
C LEU A 240 -18.30 3.78 31.41
N GLN A 241 -19.25 3.02 30.86
CA GLN A 241 -19.00 2.06 29.80
C GLN A 241 -19.78 2.48 28.55
N LYS A 242 -19.11 2.53 27.40
CA LYS A 242 -19.69 2.98 26.14
C LYS A 242 -19.05 2.27 24.95
N VAL A 243 -19.82 2.04 23.91
CA VAL A 243 -19.30 1.57 22.61
C VAL A 243 -19.41 2.69 21.59
N MET A 244 -18.32 2.99 20.90
CA MET A 244 -18.28 3.93 19.77
C MET A 244 -18.00 3.17 18.48
N TYR A 245 -18.69 3.54 17.39
CA TYR A 245 -18.50 2.92 16.07
C TYR A 245 -17.83 3.90 15.11
N LEU A 246 -16.76 3.47 14.45
CA LEU A 246 -16.06 4.25 13.43
C LEU A 246 -15.97 3.43 12.13
N THR A 247 -16.10 4.09 10.98
CA THR A 247 -15.91 3.46 9.67
C THR A 247 -14.93 4.31 8.87
N PRO A 248 -13.64 3.92 8.79
CA PRO A 248 -12.69 4.62 7.95
C PRO A 248 -13.00 4.33 6.48
N THR A 249 -13.35 5.37 5.72
CA THR A 249 -13.62 5.26 4.29
C THR A 249 -12.79 6.27 3.50
N LEU A 250 -12.43 5.93 2.27
CA LEU A 250 -11.79 6.89 1.37
C LEU A 250 -12.73 8.07 1.07
N GLU A 251 -14.02 7.82 0.92
CA GLU A 251 -15.02 8.84 0.58
C GLU A 251 -14.99 10.03 1.54
N SER A 252 -14.88 9.79 2.85
CA SER A 252 -14.77 10.83 3.87
C SER A 252 -13.42 11.57 3.87
N ASN A 253 -12.46 11.13 3.06
CA ASN A 253 -11.08 11.62 3.02
C ASN A 253 -10.62 12.05 1.61
N LYS A 254 -11.52 12.10 0.61
CA LYS A 254 -11.20 12.41 -0.80
C LYS A 254 -10.59 13.80 -1.02
N ASP A 255 -10.82 14.74 -0.12
CA ASP A 255 -10.27 16.11 -0.23
C ASP A 255 -8.97 16.31 0.57
N ARG A 256 -8.43 15.23 1.16
CA ARG A 256 -7.30 15.32 2.09
C ARG A 256 -6.00 14.88 1.44
N ARG A 257 -5.05 15.81 1.40
CA ARG A 257 -3.69 15.54 0.96
C ARG A 257 -2.94 14.63 1.94
N GLY A 258 -2.09 13.75 1.42
CA GLY A 258 -1.15 12.95 2.21
C GLY A 258 -1.77 11.75 2.94
N ILE A 259 -3.00 11.36 2.59
CA ILE A 259 -3.58 10.08 3.01
C ILE A 259 -2.96 8.97 2.16
N ALA A 260 -2.49 7.89 2.77
CA ALA A 260 -2.00 6.75 2.01
C ALA A 260 -3.18 5.95 1.46
N LEU A 261 -3.09 5.61 0.18
CA LEU A 261 -4.07 4.87 -0.61
C LEU A 261 -3.43 3.60 -1.17
N ASP A 262 -4.24 2.57 -1.38
CA ASP A 262 -3.79 1.44 -2.18
C ASP A 262 -3.47 1.93 -3.60
N GLY A 263 -2.42 1.38 -4.20
CA GLY A 263 -1.93 1.82 -5.51
C GLY A 263 -3.03 1.81 -6.57
N GLN A 264 -3.10 2.88 -7.36
CA GLN A 264 -4.09 3.04 -8.42
C GLN A 264 -3.56 2.53 -9.76
N LEU A 265 -4.41 1.87 -10.54
CA LEU A 265 -4.18 1.63 -11.96
C LEU A 265 -5.19 2.48 -12.74
N LYS A 266 -4.70 3.41 -13.57
CA LYS A 266 -5.49 4.19 -14.55
C LYS A 266 -6.87 4.65 -14.04
N HIS A 267 -6.88 5.58 -13.09
CA HIS A 267 -8.08 6.24 -12.53
C HIS A 267 -9.19 5.31 -12.00
N GLN A 268 -8.88 4.06 -11.65
CA GLN A 268 -9.84 3.18 -10.99
C GLN A 268 -10.05 3.57 -9.52
N ASP A 269 -11.23 3.23 -9.00
CA ASP A 269 -11.54 3.33 -7.57
C ASP A 269 -10.48 2.63 -6.72
N THR A 270 -10.10 3.28 -5.63
CA THR A 270 -9.15 2.75 -4.65
C THR A 270 -9.72 2.83 -3.24
N ASN A 271 -8.99 2.27 -2.28
CA ASN A 271 -9.28 2.34 -0.87
C ASN A 271 -8.16 3.09 -0.13
N LEU A 272 -8.38 3.35 1.16
CA LEU A 272 -7.29 3.68 2.07
C LEU A 272 -6.24 2.56 2.01
N ALA A 273 -4.97 2.91 2.14
CA ALA A 273 -3.90 1.92 2.08
C ALA A 273 -4.08 0.84 3.15
N SER A 274 -3.95 -0.41 2.72
CA SER A 274 -3.92 -1.56 3.62
C SER A 274 -2.66 -1.53 4.49
N SER A 275 -2.76 -2.00 5.74
CA SER A 275 -1.61 -2.06 6.64
C SER A 275 -0.53 -3.00 6.09
N THR A 276 0.69 -2.49 5.94
CA THR A 276 1.86 -3.29 5.58
C THR A 276 2.27 -4.20 6.74
N LEU A 277 2.36 -5.50 6.49
CA LEU A 277 2.87 -6.51 7.47
C LEU A 277 4.39 -6.66 7.42
#